data_AF-A0A7K9ND37-F1
#
_entry.id   AF-A0A7K9ND37-F1
#
_cell.length_a   1.000
_cell.length_b   1.000
_cell.length_c   1.000
_cell.angle_alpha   90.00
_cell.angle_beta   90.00
_cell.angle_gamma   90.00
#
_symmetry.space_group_name_H-M   'P 1'
#
loop_
_entity.id
_entity.type
_entity.pdbx_description
1 polymer ?
#
loop_
_entity_poly.entity_id
_entity_poly.type
_entity_poly.pdbx_seq_one_letter_code
_entity_poly.pdbx_strand_id
1 'polypeptide(L)'
;GPNPQVAKGTHVLVPLGGSSPTGWTAEPDEGVAEALGGVAGADHALWVGLRAPPTAPVGRYRLSARTRSAAGEFAAPFEADNDVVLLFNPWCPEDSVYMEKTSDLNEYVLNESGRIFYGTEDQIAERSWNYGQ
;
A
#
# COMPACT_ATOMS: atom_id res chain seq x y z
N GLY A 1 6.25 -7.95 9.55
CA GLY A 1 6.16 -9.20 10.35
C GLY A 1 7.27 -9.29 11.38
N PRO A 2 7.27 -10.32 12.26
CA PRO A 2 8.23 -10.43 13.37
C PRO A 2 9.68 -10.66 12.93
N ASN A 3 9.91 -11.32 11.78
CA ASN A 3 11.24 -11.64 11.27
C ASN A 3 11.41 -11.14 9.82
N PRO A 4 11.63 -9.82 9.61
CA PRO A 4 11.73 -9.25 8.27
C PRO A 4 13.05 -9.62 7.58
N GLN A 5 12.98 -10.04 6.32
CA GLN A 5 14.14 -10.45 5.51
C GLN A 5 14.09 -9.88 4.09
N VAL A 6 15.21 -9.37 3.59
CA VAL A 6 15.33 -8.79 2.24
C VAL A 6 15.08 -9.85 1.17
N ALA A 7 15.71 -11.02 1.32
CA ALA A 7 15.55 -12.16 0.40
C ALA A 7 14.11 -12.71 0.32
N LYS A 8 13.23 -12.29 1.24
CA LYS A 8 11.81 -12.68 1.27
C LYS A 8 10.87 -11.52 0.98
N GLY A 9 11.39 -10.35 0.60
CA GLY A 9 10.56 -9.17 0.32
C GLY A 9 9.90 -8.54 1.56
N THR A 10 10.21 -8.99 2.77
CA THR A 10 9.58 -8.53 4.02
C THR A 10 10.43 -7.52 4.80
N HIS A 11 11.64 -7.25 4.31
CA HIS A 11 12.47 -6.12 4.71
C HIS A 11 12.88 -5.37 3.45
N VAL A 12 12.43 -4.13 3.31
CA VAL A 12 12.67 -3.31 2.12
C VAL A 12 13.64 -2.19 2.49
N LEU A 13 14.71 -2.06 1.73
CA LEU A 13 15.63 -0.92 1.77
C LEU A 13 15.61 -0.27 0.40
N VAL A 14 15.04 0.92 0.31
CA VAL A 14 14.85 1.65 -0.94
C VAL A 14 15.70 2.93 -0.91
N PRO A 15 16.68 3.08 -1.80
CA PRO A 15 17.43 4.32 -1.92
C PRO A 15 16.59 5.39 -2.62
N LEU A 16 16.74 6.65 -2.21
CA LEU A 16 16.14 7.78 -2.92
C LEU A 16 16.80 7.94 -4.31
N GLY A 17 15.99 8.04 -5.36
CA GLY A 17 16.42 8.10 -6.76
C GLY A 17 16.79 6.74 -7.36
N GLY A 18 16.39 5.62 -6.74
CA GLY A 18 16.73 4.29 -7.22
C GLY A 18 15.72 3.20 -6.85
N SER A 19 16.10 1.96 -7.11
CA SER A 19 15.30 0.77 -6.85
C SER A 19 15.94 -0.15 -5.82
N SER A 20 15.10 -0.81 -5.02
CA SER A 20 15.50 -1.89 -4.13
C SER A 20 15.64 -3.21 -4.90
N PRO A 21 16.39 -4.20 -4.38
CA PRO A 21 16.42 -5.57 -4.94
C PRO A 21 15.03 -6.23 -4.97
N THR A 22 14.12 -5.74 -4.14
CA THR A 22 12.74 -6.21 -4.05
C THR A 22 11.79 -5.49 -5.00
N GLY A 23 12.26 -4.58 -5.85
CA GLY A 23 11.46 -3.89 -6.88
C GLY A 23 10.79 -2.58 -6.42
N TRP A 24 10.87 -2.22 -5.14
CA TRP A 24 10.39 -0.93 -4.64
C TRP A 24 11.24 0.21 -5.15
N THR A 25 10.64 1.35 -5.47
CA THR A 25 11.34 2.58 -5.89
C THR A 25 10.92 3.78 -5.05
N ALA A 26 11.84 4.72 -4.85
CA ALA A 26 11.59 5.99 -4.18
C ALA A 26 12.21 7.11 -5.00
N GLU A 27 11.42 8.10 -5.41
CA GLU A 27 11.88 9.21 -6.25
C GLU A 27 11.47 10.54 -5.61
N PRO A 28 12.31 11.60 -5.69
CA PRO A 28 11.89 12.94 -5.31
C PRO A 28 10.65 13.35 -6.12
N ASP A 29 9.63 13.88 -5.44
CA ASP A 29 8.42 14.35 -6.10
C ASP A 29 8.34 15.88 -5.97
N GLU A 30 8.52 16.59 -7.08
CA GLU A 30 8.44 18.06 -7.10
C GLU A 30 6.99 18.58 -7.15
N GLY A 31 6.01 17.68 -7.31
CA GLY A 31 4.62 18.02 -7.67
C GLY A 31 3.63 18.18 -6.52
N VAL A 32 3.99 17.79 -5.29
CA VAL A 32 3.07 17.89 -4.13
C VAL A 32 3.27 19.23 -3.41
N ALA A 33 2.97 20.33 -4.11
CA ALA A 33 3.04 21.68 -3.55
C ALA A 33 1.88 22.00 -2.58
N GLU A 34 0.85 21.14 -2.50
CA GLU A 34 -0.14 21.24 -1.43
C GLU A 34 0.40 20.52 -0.20
N ALA A 35 1.01 21.31 0.70
CA ALA A 35 1.33 20.85 2.03
C ALA A 35 0.09 20.18 2.63
N LEU A 36 0.18 18.88 2.90
CA LEU A 36 -0.67 18.23 3.88
C LEU A 36 -0.59 19.11 5.14
N GLY A 37 -1.63 19.92 5.36
CA GLY A 37 -1.59 20.99 6.35
C GLY A 37 -1.21 20.43 7.71
N GLY A 38 -0.04 20.82 8.23
CA GLY A 38 0.43 20.34 9.52
C GLY A 38 1.94 20.17 9.66
N VAL A 39 2.72 20.14 8.58
CA VAL A 39 4.18 20.03 8.69
C VAL A 39 4.79 21.42 8.94
N ALA A 40 5.05 21.75 10.20
CA ALA A 40 5.83 22.92 10.56
C ALA A 40 7.25 22.82 9.95
N GLY A 41 7.67 23.82 9.16
CA GLY A 41 9.00 23.87 8.55
C GLY A 41 9.07 23.44 7.07
N ALA A 42 8.12 23.90 6.24
CA ALA A 42 8.08 23.62 4.80
C ALA A 42 9.36 24.02 4.03
N ASP A 43 10.18 24.92 4.59
CA ASP A 43 11.44 25.37 3.97
C ASP A 43 12.50 24.26 3.85
N HIS A 44 12.33 23.14 4.57
CA HIS A 44 13.23 21.98 4.53
C HIS A 44 12.50 20.66 4.29
N ALA A 45 11.32 20.71 3.68
CA ALA A 45 10.55 19.51 3.34
C ALA A 45 11.02 18.92 1.99
N LEU A 46 11.10 17.59 1.94
CA LEU A 46 11.32 16.82 0.71
C LEU A 46 10.16 15.85 0.52
N TRP A 47 9.46 15.97 -0.58
CA TRP A 47 8.44 15.01 -0.99
C TRP A 47 9.08 13.85 -1.74
N VAL A 48 8.65 12.65 -1.41
CA VAL A 48 9.18 11.41 -2.00
C VAL A 48 8.02 10.53 -2.43
N GLY A 49 7.95 10.23 -3.72
CA GLY A 49 7.03 9.25 -4.29
C GLY A 49 7.59 7.85 -4.07
N LEU A 50 6.91 7.05 -3.24
CA LEU A 50 7.24 5.65 -2.99
C LEU A 50 6.34 4.74 -3.84
N ARG A 51 6.91 3.79 -4.58
CA ARG A 51 6.16 2.82 -5.39
C ARG A 51 6.51 1.39 -4.97
N ALA A 52 5.48 0.61 -4.64
CA ALA A 52 5.60 -0.82 -4.38
C ALA A 52 5.47 -1.61 -5.70
N PRO A 53 6.20 -2.72 -5.87
CA PRO A 53 5.98 -3.63 -6.99
C PRO A 53 4.64 -4.37 -6.83
N PRO A 54 3.99 -4.79 -7.93
CA PRO A 54 2.73 -5.56 -7.90
C PRO A 54 2.82 -6.90 -7.14
N THR A 55 4.04 -7.39 -6.91
CA THR A 55 4.31 -8.66 -6.21
C THR A 55 4.68 -8.47 -4.74
N ALA A 56 4.63 -7.24 -4.22
CA ALA A 56 4.94 -6.97 -2.82
C ALA A 56 3.97 -7.72 -1.89
N PRO A 57 4.47 -8.35 -0.80
CA PRO A 57 3.59 -8.99 0.17
C PRO A 57 2.59 -8.00 0.77
N VAL A 58 1.31 -8.34 0.79
CA VAL A 58 0.29 -7.50 1.45
C VAL A 58 0.43 -7.53 2.97
N GLY A 59 0.07 -6.43 3.63
CA GLY A 59 0.05 -6.31 5.08
C GLY A 59 0.54 -4.95 5.58
N ARG A 60 0.72 -4.84 6.90
CA ARG A 60 1.22 -3.62 7.56
C ARG A 60 2.75 -3.57 7.55
N TYR A 61 3.29 -2.52 6.96
CA TYR A 61 4.71 -2.19 6.92
C TYR A 61 5.01 -1.06 7.90
N ARG A 62 6.16 -1.18 8.59
CA ARG A 62 6.70 -0.09 9.40
C ARG A 62 7.68 0.71 8.55
N LEU A 63 7.47 2.03 8.47
CA LEU A 63 8.29 2.93 7.66
C LEU A 63 9.25 3.72 8.55
N SER A 64 10.48 3.89 8.08
CA SER A 64 11.50 4.74 8.72
C SER A 64 12.42 5.32 7.65
N ALA A 65 12.81 6.58 7.82
CA ALA A 65 13.78 7.25 6.96
C ALA A 65 15.19 7.12 7.55
N ARG A 66 16.16 6.81 6.69
CA ARG A 66 17.59 6.80 7.03
C ARG A 66 18.34 7.83 6.23
N THR A 67 19.18 8.60 6.90
CA THR A 67 20.04 9.61 6.29
C THR A 67 21.50 9.29 6.59
N ARG A 68 22.38 9.57 5.62
CA ARG A 68 23.83 9.45 5.78
C ARG A 68 24.46 10.79 5.44
N SER A 69 25.26 11.31 6.37
CA SER A 69 26.00 12.56 6.23
C SER A 69 27.46 12.36 6.65
N ALA A 70 28.29 13.40 6.53
CA ALA A 70 29.66 13.38 7.03
C ALA A 70 29.74 13.14 8.55
N ALA A 71 28.68 13.46 9.30
CA ALA A 71 28.60 13.23 10.74
C ALA A 71 28.20 11.80 11.12
N GLY A 72 27.81 10.97 10.15
CA GLY A 72 27.40 9.58 10.37
C GLY A 72 26.04 9.24 9.74
N GLU A 73 25.51 8.08 10.15
CA GLU A 73 24.21 7.56 9.72
C GLU A 73 23.18 7.75 10.83
N PHE A 74 22.00 8.24 10.47
CA PHE A 74 20.87 8.42 11.37
C PHE A 74 19.66 7.68 10.79
N ALA A 75 18.90 7.01 11.66
CA ALA A 75 17.64 6.38 11.33
C ALA A 75 16.56 6.95 12.23
N ALA A 76 15.47 7.44 11.64
CA ALA A 76 14.30 7.85 12.40
C ALA A 76 13.71 6.64 13.15
N PRO A 77 13.18 6.80 14.37
CA PRO A 77 12.48 5.73 15.06
C PRO A 77 11.26 5.27 14.26
N PHE A 78 10.85 4.02 14.48
CA PHE A 78 9.59 3.52 13.93
C PHE A 78 8.43 4.00 14.80
N GLU A 79 7.61 4.88 14.24
CA GLU A 79 6.39 5.39 14.85
C GLU A 79 5.19 4.71 14.22
N ALA A 80 4.22 4.28 15.02
CA ALA A 80 3.03 3.56 14.53
C ALA A 80 2.17 4.42 13.59
N ASP A 81 2.19 5.74 13.75
CA ASP A 81 1.47 6.69 12.89
C ASP A 81 2.05 6.76 11.46
N ASN A 82 3.28 6.28 11.27
CA ASN A 82 3.94 6.19 9.97
C ASN A 82 3.81 4.79 9.33
N ASP A 83 3.12 3.84 9.98
CA ASP A 83 2.88 2.53 9.40
C ASP A 83 1.99 2.64 8.15
N VAL A 84 2.34 1.89 7.12
CA VAL A 84 1.58 1.84 5.85
C VAL A 84 0.95 0.47 5.70
N VAL A 85 -0.34 0.43 5.36
CA VAL A 85 -1.02 -0.82 4.99
C VAL A 85 -0.99 -0.96 3.47
N LEU A 86 -0.32 -2.01 3.02
CA LEU A 86 -0.30 -2.38 1.61
C LEU A 86 -1.31 -3.49 1.35
N LEU A 87 -2.21 -3.27 0.40
CA LEU A 87 -3.24 -4.23 -0.01
C LEU A 87 -2.97 -4.72 -1.44
N PHE A 88 -3.72 -5.73 -1.86
CA PHE A 88 -3.78 -6.11 -3.27
C PHE A 88 -4.32 -4.94 -4.11
N ASN A 89 -3.85 -4.83 -5.36
CA ASN A 89 -4.24 -3.75 -6.25
C ASN A 89 -4.94 -4.27 -7.52
N PRO A 90 -6.26 -4.47 -7.48
CA PRO A 90 -7.00 -5.01 -8.63
C PRO A 90 -7.17 -3.99 -9.78
N TRP A 91 -6.69 -2.75 -9.63
CA TRP A 91 -6.59 -1.75 -10.71
C TRP A 91 -5.27 -1.82 -11.49
N CYS A 92 -4.26 -2.55 -10.98
CA CYS A 92 -2.95 -2.65 -11.61
C CYS A 92 -2.90 -3.86 -12.55
N PRO A 93 -2.68 -3.70 -13.86
CA PRO A 93 -2.62 -4.80 -14.82
C PRO A 93 -1.54 -5.85 -14.55
N GLU A 94 -0.51 -5.47 -13.79
CA GLU A 94 0.61 -6.34 -13.43
C GLU A 94 0.37 -7.08 -12.10
N ASP A 95 -0.69 -6.73 -11.36
CA ASP A 95 -1.07 -7.45 -10.14
C ASP A 95 -1.85 -8.72 -10.50
N SER A 96 -1.56 -9.79 -9.77
CA SER A 96 -2.25 -11.08 -9.88
C SER A 96 -3.77 -11.01 -9.72
N VAL A 97 -4.29 -9.99 -9.03
CA VAL A 97 -5.74 -9.81 -8.80
C VAL A 97 -6.39 -8.79 -9.74
N TYR A 98 -5.70 -8.37 -10.80
CA TYR A 98 -6.22 -7.40 -11.76
C TYR A 98 -7.59 -7.79 -12.32
N MET A 99 -8.50 -6.83 -12.38
CA MET A 99 -9.76 -6.98 -13.11
C MET A 99 -9.84 -5.92 -14.20
N GLU A 100 -9.95 -6.37 -15.47
CA GLU A 100 -9.99 -5.49 -16.64
C GLU A 100 -11.21 -4.56 -16.63
N LYS A 101 -12.37 -5.07 -16.21
CA LYS A 101 -13.62 -4.32 -16.20
C LYS A 101 -13.78 -3.55 -14.91
N THR A 102 -13.54 -2.24 -14.95
CA THR A 102 -13.61 -1.35 -13.77
C THR A 102 -14.99 -1.34 -13.11
N SER A 103 -16.08 -1.61 -13.84
CA SER A 103 -17.42 -1.72 -13.24
C SER A 103 -17.57 -2.94 -12.34
N ASP A 104 -16.83 -4.01 -12.57
CA ASP A 104 -16.89 -5.23 -11.75
C ASP A 104 -16.16 -5.04 -10.42
N LEU A 105 -15.15 -4.14 -10.37
CA LEU A 105 -14.48 -3.75 -9.13
C LEU A 105 -15.44 -3.11 -8.12
N ASN A 106 -16.45 -2.37 -8.62
CA ASN A 106 -17.47 -1.79 -7.74
C ASN A 106 -18.26 -2.88 -7.01
N GLU A 107 -18.50 -4.03 -7.65
CA GLU A 107 -19.29 -5.12 -7.07
C GLU A 107 -18.44 -6.10 -6.26
N TYR A 108 -17.26 -6.49 -6.76
CA TYR A 108 -16.48 -7.56 -6.14
C TYR A 108 -15.44 -7.08 -5.13
N VAL A 109 -15.15 -5.77 -5.09
CA VAL A 109 -14.14 -5.20 -4.21
C VAL A 109 -14.74 -4.12 -3.31
N LEU A 110 -15.43 -3.14 -3.91
CA LEU A 110 -15.91 -1.96 -3.17
C LEU A 110 -17.31 -2.13 -2.56
N ASN A 111 -18.11 -3.08 -3.02
CA ASN A 111 -19.43 -3.30 -2.47
C ASN A 111 -19.33 -4.01 -1.11
N GLU A 112 -19.85 -3.36 -0.06
CA GLU A 112 -19.84 -3.88 1.31
C GLU A 112 -21.10 -4.68 1.65
N SER A 113 -22.03 -4.80 0.71
CA SER A 113 -23.31 -5.48 0.91
C SER A 113 -23.64 -6.41 -0.23
N GLY A 114 -24.12 -7.60 0.08
CA GLY A 114 -24.44 -8.60 -0.93
C GLY A 114 -25.74 -9.33 -0.65
N ARG A 115 -25.99 -10.33 -1.49
CA ARG A 115 -27.14 -11.20 -1.39
C ARG A 115 -26.68 -12.64 -1.44
N ILE A 116 -27.21 -13.46 -0.54
CA ILE A 116 -26.96 -14.89 -0.52
C ILE A 116 -28.26 -15.58 -0.93
N PHE A 117 -28.22 -16.31 -2.03
CA PHE A 117 -29.32 -17.12 -2.52
C PHE A 117 -29.32 -18.49 -1.83
N TYR A 118 -30.50 -18.99 -1.48
CA TYR A 118 -30.71 -20.29 -0.83
C TYR A 118 -32.08 -20.86 -1.20
N GLY A 119 -32.40 -22.06 -0.72
CA GLY A 119 -33.65 -22.76 -1.03
C GLY A 119 -33.42 -23.91 -2.01
N THR A 120 -34.36 -24.13 -2.92
CA THR A 120 -34.27 -25.16 -3.96
C THR A 120 -34.23 -24.52 -5.35
N GLU A 121 -33.93 -25.30 -6.38
CA GLU A 121 -34.01 -24.84 -7.78
C GLU A 121 -35.41 -24.29 -8.13
N ASP A 122 -36.47 -24.93 -7.62
CA ASP A 122 -37.86 -24.52 -7.84
C ASP A 122 -38.33 -23.37 -6.92
N GLN A 123 -37.59 -23.08 -5.84
CA GLN A 123 -37.95 -22.06 -4.87
C GLN A 123 -36.71 -21.35 -4.34
N ILE A 124 -36.24 -20.38 -5.12
CA ILE A 124 -35.10 -19.54 -4.77
C ILE A 124 -35.55 -18.46 -3.79
N ALA A 125 -34.90 -18.43 -2.63
CA ALA A 125 -35.00 -17.39 -1.63
C ALA A 125 -33.67 -16.63 -1.53
N GLU A 126 -33.71 -15.43 -0.95
CA GLU A 126 -32.54 -14.57 -0.82
C GLU A 126 -32.50 -13.90 0.55
N ARG A 127 -31.29 -13.64 1.04
CA ARG A 127 -31.07 -12.79 2.21
C ARG A 127 -30.00 -11.75 1.90
N SER A 128 -30.20 -10.54 2.40
CA SER A 128 -29.14 -9.52 2.40
C SER A 128 -28.04 -9.91 3.38
N TRP A 129 -26.80 -9.57 3.07
CA TRP A 129 -25.63 -9.80 3.90
C TRP A 129 -24.75 -8.55 3.92
N ASN A 130 -24.36 -8.11 5.10
CA ASN A 130 -23.36 -7.05 5.24
C ASN A 130 -21.98 -7.71 5.35
N TYR A 131 -21.11 -7.49 4.36
CA TYR A 131 -19.74 -8.00 4.36
C TYR A 131 -18.89 -7.26 5.40
N GLY A 132 -19.01 -5.93 5.46
CA GLY A 132 -18.32 -5.08 6.45
C GLY A 132 -16.80 -5.27 6.43
N GLN A 133 -16.19 -5.30 5.23
CA GLN A 133 -14.75 -5.43 5.02
C GLN A 133 -13.91 -4.31 5.65
#